data_AF-A0A968VGD9-F1
#
_entry.id   AF-A0A968VGD9-F1
#
_cell.length_a   1.000
_cell.length_b   1.000
_cell.length_c   1.000
_cell.angle_alpha   90.00
_cell.angle_beta   90.00
_cell.angle_gamma   90.00
#
_symmetry.space_group_name_H-M   'P 1'
#
loop_
_entity.id
_entity.type
_entity.pdbx_description
1 polymer ?
#
loop_
_entity_poly.entity_id
_entity_poly.type
_entity_poly.pdbx_seq_one_letter_code
_entity_poly.pdbx_strand_id
1 'polypeptide(L)' 'METIGDAGFGYKGRIGADSLRPLLQRLLNEPTTVADYRQRAYQRASTVYTWESVTDAYEQLFYRVCGQPLPKRLQLV' A
#
# COMPACT_ATOMS: atom_id res chain seq x y z
N MET A 1 -9.08 -4.73 -0.34
CA MET A 1 -8.36 -4.54 0.93
C MET A 1 -7.52 -3.28 0.76
N GLU A 2 -7.73 -2.27 1.60
CA GLU A 2 -7.21 -0.90 1.35
C GLU A 2 -5.69 -0.86 1.27
N THR A 3 -4.98 -1.54 2.17
CA THR A 3 -3.51 -1.51 2.22
C THR A 3 -2.85 -2.16 1.01
N ILE A 4 -3.23 -3.39 0.68
CA ILE A 4 -2.53 -4.18 -0.36
C ILE A 4 -3.07 -3.92 -1.78
N GLY A 5 -4.26 -3.34 -1.93
CA GLY A 5 -4.88 -3.13 -3.24
C GLY A 5 -4.95 -4.42 -4.06
N ASP A 6 -4.45 -4.37 -5.28
CA ASP A 6 -4.26 -5.50 -6.20
C ASP A 6 -2.86 -6.13 -6.10
N ALA A 7 -1.97 -5.56 -5.29
CA ALA A 7 -0.56 -5.92 -5.16
C ALA A 7 -0.28 -7.02 -4.11
N GLY A 8 -1.30 -7.76 -3.69
CA GLY A 8 -1.15 -8.83 -2.72
C GLY A 8 -2.34 -9.79 -2.71
N PHE A 9 -2.29 -10.74 -1.77
CA PHE A 9 -3.33 -11.75 -1.60
C PHE A 9 -3.96 -11.65 -0.22
N GLY A 10 -5.28 -11.77 -0.17
CA GLY A 10 -6.03 -11.92 1.08
C GLY A 10 -6.41 -13.37 1.32
N TYR A 11 -6.55 -13.74 2.59
CA TYR A 11 -7.16 -15.00 3.01
C TYR A 11 -8.25 -14.73 4.04
N LYS A 12 -9.11 -15.73 4.29
CA LYS A 12 -10.24 -15.58 5.21
C LYS A 12 -9.74 -15.70 6.64
N GLY A 13 -9.38 -14.57 7.27
CA GLY A 13 -8.83 -14.55 8.64
C GLY A 13 -9.67 -15.30 9.69
N ARG A 14 -10.99 -15.31 9.55
CA ARG A 14 -11.90 -16.07 10.43
C ARG A 14 -11.74 -17.60 10.30
N ILE A 15 -11.33 -18.08 9.13
CA ILE A 15 -11.04 -19.49 8.84
C ILE A 15 -9.57 -19.81 9.17
N GLY A 16 -8.70 -18.79 9.14
CA GLY A 16 -7.31 -18.92 9.56
C GLY A 16 -6.50 -19.80 8.61
N ALA A 17 -5.68 -20.68 9.20
CA ALA A 17 -4.68 -21.48 8.50
C ALA A 17 -5.26 -22.34 7.37
N ASP A 18 -6.48 -22.86 7.53
CA ASP A 18 -7.11 -23.71 6.52
C ASP A 18 -7.43 -22.95 5.22
N SER A 19 -7.70 -21.65 5.31
CA SER A 19 -7.86 -20.79 4.13
C SER A 19 -6.53 -20.24 3.58
N LEU A 20 -5.50 -20.16 4.42
CA LEU A 20 -4.17 -19.68 4.04
C LEU A 20 -3.35 -20.77 3.33
N ARG A 21 -3.44 -22.02 3.78
CA ARG A 21 -2.67 -23.15 3.25
C ARG A 21 -2.78 -23.33 1.72
N PRO A 22 -3.98 -23.41 1.11
CA PRO A 22 -4.08 -23.58 -0.34
C PRO A 22 -3.52 -22.37 -1.11
N LEU A 23 -3.64 -21.16 -0.56
CA LEU A 23 -3.08 -19.95 -1.14
C LEU A 23 -1.55 -20.01 -1.14
N LEU A 24 -0.93 -20.36 -0.01
CA LEU A 24 0.53 -20.52 0.08
C LEU A 24 1.02 -21.63 -0.84
N GLN A 25 0.33 -22.77 -0.89
CA GLN A 25 0.70 -23.87 -1.78
C GLN A 25 0.72 -23.43 -3.24
N ARG A 26 -0.29 -22.68 -3.68
CA ARG A 26 -0.33 -22.11 -5.02
C ARG A 26 0.88 -21.19 -5.28
N LEU A 27 1.17 -20.26 -4.36
CA LEU A 27 2.26 -19.31 -4.53
C LEU A 27 3.64 -19.99 -4.56
N LEU A 28 3.83 -21.05 -3.77
CA LEU A 28 5.06 -21.85 -3.81
C LEU A 28 5.22 -22.61 -5.13
N ASN A 29 4.11 -22.99 -5.78
CA ASN A 29 4.12 -23.68 -7.06
C ASN A 29 4.22 -22.72 -8.27
N GLU A 30 3.94 -21.42 -8.09
CA GLU A 30 3.89 -20.40 -9.15
C GLU A 30 4.92 -19.27 -8.91
N PRO A 31 6.23 -19.53 -9.07
CA PRO A 31 7.28 -18.55 -8.76
C PRO A 31 7.23 -17.29 -9.64
N THR A 32 6.73 -17.39 -10.86
CA THR A 32 6.53 -16.24 -11.76
C THR A 32 5.48 -15.29 -11.23
N THR A 33 4.38 -15.82 -10.67
CA THR A 33 3.35 -15.03 -10.00
C THR A 33 3.93 -14.32 -8.78
N VAL A 34 4.78 -14.98 -7.99
CA VAL A 34 5.45 -14.34 -6.85
C VAL A 34 6.35 -13.18 -7.31
N ALA A 35 7.07 -13.34 -8.42
CA ALA A 35 7.92 -12.28 -8.96
C ALA A 35 7.11 -11.06 -9.44
N ASP A 36 6.00 -11.29 -10.16
CA ASP A 36 5.09 -10.22 -10.59
C ASP A 36 4.52 -9.45 -9.39
N TYR A 37 3.97 -10.17 -8.42
CA TYR A 37 3.39 -9.55 -7.23
C TYR A 37 4.42 -8.84 -6.36
N ARG A 38 5.68 -9.28 -6.34
CA ARG A 38 6.77 -8.56 -5.68
C ARG A 38 6.96 -7.17 -6.30
N GLN A 39 6.96 -7.08 -7.62
CA GLN A 39 7.11 -5.79 -8.31
C GLN A 39 5.92 -4.87 -8.05
N ARG A 40 4.70 -5.41 -8.10
CA ARG A 40 3.47 -4.65 -7.82
C ARG A 40 3.42 -4.15 -6.39
N ALA A 41 3.82 -4.98 -5.42
CA ALA A 41 3.90 -4.60 -4.02
C ALA A 41 4.91 -3.47 -3.79
N TYR A 42 6.09 -3.56 -4.42
CA TYR A 42 7.09 -2.51 -4.37
C TYR A 42 6.57 -1.19 -4.96
N GLN A 43 6.01 -1.23 -6.16
CA GLN A 43 5.45 -0.05 -6.84
C GLN A 43 4.33 0.61 -6.03
N ARG A 44 3.45 -0.18 -5.42
CA ARG A 44 2.38 0.36 -4.56
C ARG A 44 2.95 1.01 -3.31
N ALA A 45 3.89 0.35 -2.63
CA ALA A 45 4.50 0.90 -1.42
C ALA A 45 5.23 2.23 -1.71
N SER A 46 5.97 2.29 -2.82
CA SER A 46 6.71 3.50 -3.20
C SER A 46 5.83 4.65 -3.71
N THR A 47 4.58 4.38 -4.10
CA THR A 47 3.66 5.41 -4.63
C THR A 47 2.63 5.88 -3.62
N VAL A 48 2.21 5.01 -2.69
CA VAL A 48 1.08 5.30 -1.78
C VAL A 48 1.53 5.44 -0.33
N TYR A 49 2.66 4.84 0.06
CA TYR A 49 3.07 4.70 1.46
C TYR A 49 4.49 5.21 1.73
N THR A 50 4.92 6.26 1.04
CA THR A 50 6.15 6.97 1.42
C THR A 50 5.88 7.87 2.62
N TRP A 51 6.88 8.04 3.48
CA TRP A 51 6.69 8.85 4.68
C TRP A 51 6.53 10.33 4.36
N GLU A 52 7.16 10.74 3.26
CA GLU A 52 7.03 12.04 2.63
C GLU A 52 5.58 12.30 2.20
N SER A 53 4.96 11.40 1.42
CA SER A 53 3.58 11.61 0.95
C SER A 53 2.57 11.63 2.09
N VAL A 54 2.77 10.80 3.12
CA VAL A 54 1.89 10.83 4.31
C VAL A 54 2.06 12.15 5.07
N THR A 55 3.29 12.57 5.33
CA THR A 55 3.56 13.80 6.07
C THR A 55 3.04 15.02 5.30
N ASP A 56 3.27 15.09 3.99
CA ASP A 56 2.78 16.17 3.13
C ASP A 56 1.25 16.27 3.14
N ALA A 57 0.54 15.14 3.12
CA ALA A 57 -0.93 15.13 3.22
C ALA A 57 -1.43 15.69 4.56
N TYR A 58 -0.77 15.34 5.67
CA TYR A 58 -1.10 15.89 7.00
C TYR A 58 -0.78 17.38 7.09
N GLU A 59 0.40 17.80 6.61
CA GLU A 59 0.78 19.21 6.60
C GLU A 59 -0.23 20.04 5.79
N GLN A 60 -0.57 19.60 4.57
CA GLN A 60 -1.58 20.27 3.74
C GLN A 60 -2.93 20.40 4.45
N LEU A 61 -3.36 19.35 5.17
CA LEU A 61 -4.56 19.39 5.97
C LEU A 61 -4.46 20.43 7.09
N PHE A 62 -3.35 20.48 7.82
CA PHE A 62 -3.14 21.47 8.89
C PHE A 62 -3.13 22.89 8.37
N TYR A 63 -2.42 23.17 7.27
CA TYR A 63 -2.43 24.49 6.64
C TYR A 63 -3.85 24.92 6.25
N ARG A 64 -4.63 24.01 5.66
CA ARG A 64 -6.02 24.27 5.25
C ARG A 64 -6.93 24.56 6.46
N VAL A 65 -6.84 23.75 7.51
CA VAL A 65 -7.67 23.89 8.73
C VAL A 65 -7.30 25.17 9.48
N CYS A 66 -6.02 25.53 9.53
CA CYS A 66 -5.54 26.74 10.18
C CYS A 66 -5.68 28.02 9.32
N GLY A 67 -6.18 27.92 8.08
CA GLY A 67 -6.28 29.04 7.15
C GLY A 67 -4.93 29.65 6.76
N GLN A 68 -3.85 28.87 6.85
CA GLN A 68 -2.49 29.29 6.54
C GLN A 68 -2.15 28.96 5.08
N PRO A 69 -1.36 29.79 4.38
CA PRO A 69 -0.94 29.50 3.01
C PRO A 69 0.01 28.30 2.97
N LEU A 70 -0.12 27.45 1.96
CA LEU A 70 0.78 26.31 1.76
C LEU A 70 2.21 26.79 1.44
N PRO A 71 3.26 26.23 2.06
CA PRO A 71 4.65 26.52 1.71
C PRO A 71 4.99 25.96 0.31
N LYS A 72 5.94 26.59 -0.39
CA LYS A 72 6.32 26.25 -1.78
C LYS A 72 6.60 24.76 -2.01
N ARG A 73 7.20 24.07 -1.02
CA ARG A 73 7.48 22.63 -1.09
C ARG A 73 6.21 21.78 -1.26
N LEU A 74 5.09 22.21 -0.67
CA LEU A 74 3.80 21.49 -0.70
C LEU A 74 2.86 21.93 -1.83
N GLN A 75 3.29 22.90 -2.65
CA GLN A 75 2.52 23.37 -3.81
C GLN A 75 2.79 22.56 -5.08
N LEU A 76 3.79 21.67 -5.06
CA LEU A 76 4.24 20.85 -6.18
C LEU A 76 3.75 19.41 -5.99
N VAL A 77 2.46 19.16 -6.23
CA VAL A 77 1.91 17.81 -6.37
C VAL A 77 0.99 17.78 -7.59
#